data_AF-A0A7C6K9F4-F1
#
_entry.id   AF-A0A7C6K9F4-F1
#
_cell.length_a   1.000
_cell.length_b   1.000
_cell.length_c   1.000
_cell.angle_alpha   90.00
_cell.angle_beta   90.00
_cell.angle_gamma   90.00
#
_symmetry.space_group_name_H-M   'P 1'
#
loop_
_entity.id
_entity.type
_entity.pdbx_description
1 polymer ?
#
loop_
_entity_poly.entity_id
_entity_poly.type
_entity_poly.pdbx_seq_one_letter_code
_entity_poly.pdbx_strand_id
1 'polypeptide(L)'
;MGLIKVDLYKMYETLQYNFLYKNDINSIHILLNLYDLEDNMANIYPKYISTRVIRKRIKRQLIYKKDREFISNNIALLLHEDVDRLELVVYLEGYKNGYNNIKWVNTLEEKSIKYLSIEKVYERNFLFHYDTLFEEIKRFKEYVEKEIRHQKKQTNFLNDLIVTYCDEVLKKKVYNLNMYMDKQLAIEFDINTVDIREEPLLTAKELNKIYQIIVDTIIKNIIDIYLEANWFGINDRVLNRYS
;
A
#
# COMPACT_ATOMS: atom_id res chain seq x y z
N MET A 1 6.00 4.55 33.76
CA MET A 1 6.22 4.77 32.30
C MET A 1 5.92 3.56 31.41
N GLY A 2 6.04 2.31 31.89
CA GLY A 2 5.72 1.11 31.07
C GLY A 2 4.23 0.91 30.75
N LEU A 3 3.33 1.16 31.70
CA LEU A 3 1.88 0.94 31.53
C LEU A 3 1.24 1.87 30.48
N ILE A 4 1.66 3.14 30.42
CA ILE A 4 1.11 4.15 29.51
C ILE A 4 1.47 3.84 28.04
N LYS A 5 2.69 3.36 27.78
CA LYS A 5 3.11 2.97 26.42
C LYS A 5 2.39 1.74 25.89
N VAL A 6 2.06 0.78 26.77
CA VAL A 6 1.30 -0.43 26.41
C VAL A 6 -0.14 -0.07 26.02
N ASP A 7 -0.74 0.90 26.70
CA ASP A 7 -2.11 1.36 26.42
C ASP A 7 -2.20 2.12 25.09
N LEU A 8 -1.22 3.00 24.83
CA LEU A 8 -1.10 3.71 23.55
C LEU A 8 -0.94 2.76 22.37
N TYR A 9 0.02 1.81 22.43
CA TYR A 9 0.25 0.86 21.34
C TYR A 9 -1.02 0.06 20.99
N LYS A 10 -1.75 -0.40 22.01
CA LYS A 10 -3.02 -1.11 21.83
C LYS A 10 -4.10 -0.22 21.21
N MET A 11 -4.11 1.07 21.53
CA MET A 11 -5.02 2.05 20.92
C MET A 11 -4.74 2.19 19.41
N TYR A 12 -3.47 2.35 19.02
CA TYR A 12 -3.07 2.40 17.60
C TYR A 12 -3.53 1.15 16.83
N GLU A 13 -3.27 -0.05 17.37
CA GLU A 13 -3.71 -1.31 16.76
C GLU A 13 -5.25 -1.39 16.64
N THR A 14 -5.97 -0.92 17.65
CA THR A 14 -7.44 -0.94 17.66
C THR A 14 -8.03 -0.01 16.59
N LEU A 15 -7.47 1.19 16.45
CA LEU A 15 -7.89 2.16 15.42
C LEU A 15 -7.61 1.62 14.01
N GLN A 16 -6.42 1.04 13.78
CA GLN A 16 -6.09 0.41 12.51
C GLN A 16 -7.02 -0.76 12.20
N TYR A 17 -7.29 -1.63 13.18
CA TYR A 17 -8.21 -2.75 13.02
C TYR A 17 -9.62 -2.29 12.66
N ASN A 18 -10.17 -1.31 13.38
CA ASN A 18 -11.51 -0.79 13.10
C ASN A 18 -11.59 -0.13 11.71
N PHE A 19 -10.54 0.59 11.30
CA PHE A 19 -10.47 1.18 9.97
C PHE A 19 -10.43 0.11 8.86
N LEU A 20 -9.59 -0.91 9.02
CA LEU A 20 -9.41 -1.97 8.02
C LEU A 20 -10.62 -2.90 7.90
N TYR A 21 -11.15 -3.38 9.03
CA TYR A 21 -12.11 -4.49 9.07
C TYR A 21 -13.55 -4.05 9.34
N LYS A 22 -13.76 -2.84 9.91
CA LYS A 22 -15.11 -2.32 10.21
C LYS A 22 -15.48 -1.08 9.38
N ASN A 23 -14.59 -0.65 8.48
CA ASN A 23 -14.75 0.57 7.67
C ASN A 23 -15.02 1.83 8.52
N ASP A 24 -14.46 1.90 9.72
CA ASP A 24 -14.61 3.07 10.59
C ASP A 24 -13.67 4.20 10.16
N ILE A 25 -14.20 5.16 9.41
CA ILE A 25 -13.45 6.32 8.91
C ILE A 25 -12.98 7.24 10.06
N ASN A 26 -13.71 7.28 11.18
CA ASN A 26 -13.28 8.10 12.32
C ASN A 26 -11.98 7.55 12.93
N SER A 27 -11.81 6.23 12.89
CA SER A 27 -10.59 5.59 13.38
C SER A 27 -9.34 6.09 12.63
N ILE A 28 -9.40 6.29 11.31
CA ILE A 28 -8.26 6.84 10.56
C ILE A 28 -8.03 8.33 10.82
N HIS A 29 -9.09 9.13 10.98
CA HIS A 29 -8.94 10.55 11.34
C HIS A 29 -8.28 10.72 12.71
N ILE A 30 -8.70 9.93 13.70
CA ILE A 30 -8.08 9.91 15.02
C ILE A 30 -6.62 9.48 14.90
N LEU A 31 -6.34 8.42 14.14
CA LEU A 31 -4.99 7.91 13.93
C LEU A 31 -4.06 8.96 13.32
N LEU A 32 -4.50 9.65 12.26
CA LEU A 32 -3.73 10.70 11.60
C LEU A 32 -3.47 11.89 12.53
N ASN A 33 -4.49 12.32 13.30
CA ASN A 33 -4.32 13.40 14.28
C ASN A 33 -3.30 13.03 15.37
N LEU A 34 -3.27 11.76 15.80
CA LEU A 34 -2.29 11.29 16.78
C LEU A 34 -0.87 11.32 16.20
N TYR A 35 -0.69 10.89 14.95
CA TYR A 35 0.60 10.97 14.27
C TYR A 35 1.08 12.40 14.03
N ASP A 36 0.16 13.33 13.76
CA ASP A 36 0.46 14.75 13.63
C ASP A 36 0.93 15.34 14.97
N LEU A 37 0.17 15.09 16.05
CA LEU A 37 0.44 15.63 17.38
C LEU A 37 1.68 15.01 18.08
N GLU A 38 1.89 13.70 17.95
CA GLU A 38 2.96 13.00 18.68
C GLU A 38 4.30 13.03 17.94
N ASP A 39 4.26 12.93 16.61
CA ASP A 39 5.44 12.65 15.79
C ASP A 39 5.72 13.71 14.72
N ASN A 40 4.91 14.78 14.61
CA ASN A 40 5.01 15.79 13.53
C ASN A 40 5.10 15.12 12.13
N MET A 41 4.29 14.09 11.89
CA MET A 41 4.26 13.37 10.61
C MET A 41 3.45 14.16 9.57
N ALA A 42 3.97 15.29 9.09
CA ALA A 42 3.24 16.17 8.18
C ALA A 42 3.19 15.65 6.72
N ASN A 43 4.10 14.76 6.32
CA ASN A 43 4.32 14.36 4.92
C ASN A 43 3.72 12.99 4.56
N ILE A 44 2.49 12.70 5.02
CA ILE A 44 1.81 11.43 4.72
C ILE A 44 1.23 11.47 3.29
N TYR A 45 1.87 10.78 2.35
CA TYR A 45 1.44 10.73 0.95
C TYR A 45 1.57 9.33 0.34
N PRO A 46 0.70 8.38 0.71
CA PRO A 46 0.63 7.07 0.04
C PRO A 46 0.27 7.22 -1.44
N LYS A 47 0.89 6.39 -2.29
CA LYS A 47 0.77 6.50 -3.76
C LYS A 47 -0.46 5.83 -4.38
N TYR A 48 -1.23 5.08 -3.58
CA TYR A 48 -2.44 4.36 -4.00
C TYR A 48 -2.29 3.61 -5.35
N ILE A 49 -1.33 2.67 -5.44
CA ILE A 49 -0.92 2.09 -6.73
C ILE A 49 -1.60 0.77 -7.06
N SER A 50 -2.05 0.02 -6.05
CA SER A 50 -2.41 -1.39 -6.24
C SER A 50 -3.62 -1.58 -7.12
N THR A 51 -4.69 -0.83 -6.92
CA THR A 51 -5.92 -0.91 -7.72
C THR A 51 -5.65 -0.75 -9.22
N ARG A 52 -4.79 0.22 -9.59
CA ARG A 52 -4.38 0.44 -10.99
C ARG A 52 -3.58 -0.74 -11.56
N VAL A 53 -2.65 -1.29 -10.78
CA VAL A 53 -1.82 -2.43 -11.21
C VAL A 53 -2.67 -3.70 -11.33
N ILE A 54 -3.59 -3.94 -10.39
CA ILE A 54 -4.56 -5.04 -10.40
C ILE A 54 -5.37 -5.00 -11.70
N ARG A 55 -6.00 -3.85 -12.01
CA ARG A 55 -6.76 -3.64 -13.25
C ARG A 55 -5.95 -4.05 -14.48
N LYS A 56 -4.72 -3.55 -14.58
CA LYS A 56 -3.82 -3.82 -15.70
C LYS A 56 -3.43 -5.30 -15.81
N ARG A 57 -3.16 -5.97 -14.69
CA ARG A 57 -2.77 -7.40 -14.69
C ARG A 57 -3.95 -8.30 -15.02
N ILE A 58 -5.14 -8.02 -14.50
CA ILE A 58 -6.35 -8.79 -14.81
C ILE A 58 -6.74 -8.63 -16.27
N LYS A 59 -6.76 -7.40 -16.80
CA LYS A 59 -7.01 -7.14 -18.22
C LYS A 59 -6.08 -7.97 -19.13
N ARG A 60 -4.81 -8.09 -18.76
CA ARG A 60 -3.82 -8.92 -19.49
C ARG A 60 -4.11 -10.42 -19.34
N GLN A 61 -4.52 -10.86 -18.16
CA GLN A 61 -4.84 -12.27 -17.93
C GLN A 61 -6.07 -12.73 -18.71
N LEU A 62 -7.03 -11.83 -18.93
CA LEU A 62 -8.26 -12.07 -19.68
C LEU A 62 -8.13 -11.70 -21.16
N ILE A 63 -6.92 -11.84 -21.74
CA ILE A 63 -6.64 -11.39 -23.12
C ILE A 63 -7.61 -11.95 -24.17
N TYR A 64 -8.12 -13.17 -23.95
CA TYR A 64 -9.02 -13.89 -24.85
C TYR A 64 -10.50 -13.58 -24.65
N LYS A 65 -10.87 -12.82 -23.61
CA LYS A 65 -12.26 -12.41 -23.36
C LYS A 65 -12.57 -11.06 -24.01
N LYS A 66 -13.75 -10.94 -24.62
CA LYS A 66 -14.21 -9.72 -25.29
C LYS A 66 -14.55 -8.64 -24.26
N ASP A 67 -15.25 -9.00 -23.18
CA ASP A 67 -15.57 -8.14 -22.02
C ASP A 67 -14.41 -7.87 -21.03
N ARG A 68 -13.16 -8.23 -21.34
CA ARG A 68 -12.03 -8.11 -20.38
C ARG A 68 -11.84 -6.72 -19.78
N GLU A 69 -12.15 -5.66 -20.54
CA GLU A 69 -12.05 -4.28 -20.07
C GLU A 69 -13.08 -4.03 -18.96
N PHE A 70 -14.32 -4.40 -19.24
CA PHE A 70 -15.45 -4.30 -18.32
C PHE A 70 -15.18 -5.09 -17.05
N ILE A 71 -14.75 -6.37 -17.16
CA ILE A 71 -14.39 -7.20 -16.01
C ILE A 71 -13.30 -6.50 -15.17
N SER A 72 -12.21 -6.07 -15.81
CA SER A 72 -11.08 -5.47 -15.08
C SER A 72 -11.45 -4.16 -14.38
N ASN A 73 -12.32 -3.34 -14.99
CA ASN A 73 -12.80 -2.10 -14.39
C ASN A 73 -13.72 -2.36 -13.20
N ASN A 74 -14.65 -3.32 -13.32
CA ASN A 74 -15.54 -3.68 -12.20
C ASN A 74 -14.75 -4.23 -11.02
N ILE A 75 -13.72 -5.03 -11.25
CA ILE A 75 -12.86 -5.52 -10.17
C ILE A 75 -12.13 -4.36 -9.48
N ALA A 76 -11.57 -3.44 -10.26
CA ALA A 76 -10.91 -2.27 -9.70
C ALA A 76 -11.87 -1.44 -8.85
N LEU A 77 -13.08 -1.18 -9.36
CA LEU A 77 -14.13 -0.45 -8.63
C LEU A 77 -14.60 -1.19 -7.37
N LEU A 78 -14.78 -2.50 -7.44
CA LEU A 78 -15.26 -3.30 -6.32
C LEU A 78 -14.28 -3.33 -5.13
N LEU A 79 -12.98 -3.22 -5.42
CA LEU A 79 -11.92 -3.41 -4.44
C LEU A 79 -11.22 -2.10 -4.04
N HIS A 80 -11.43 -1.00 -4.75
CA HIS A 80 -10.61 0.21 -4.60
C HIS A 80 -10.51 0.69 -3.16
N GLU A 81 -11.64 0.89 -2.47
CA GLU A 81 -11.61 1.43 -1.11
C GLU A 81 -10.85 0.52 -0.15
N ASP A 82 -11.09 -0.79 -0.18
CA ASP A 82 -10.45 -1.72 0.76
C ASP A 82 -8.94 -1.81 0.52
N VAL A 83 -8.54 -1.82 -0.75
CA VAL A 83 -7.13 -1.83 -1.14
C VAL A 83 -6.45 -0.52 -0.73
N ASP A 84 -7.11 0.62 -0.93
CA ASP A 84 -6.58 1.92 -0.56
C ASP A 84 -6.47 2.08 0.97
N ARG A 85 -7.45 1.56 1.75
CA ARG A 85 -7.38 1.49 3.22
C ARG A 85 -6.17 0.68 3.69
N LEU A 86 -5.95 -0.49 3.08
CA LEU A 86 -4.80 -1.34 3.40
C LEU A 86 -3.47 -0.65 3.06
N GLU A 87 -3.37 -0.02 1.88
CA GLU A 87 -2.17 0.71 1.49
C GLU A 87 -1.86 1.87 2.44
N LEU A 88 -2.86 2.61 2.89
CA LEU A 88 -2.69 3.69 3.87
C LEU A 88 -2.18 3.17 5.21
N VAL A 89 -2.79 2.12 5.78
CA VAL A 89 -2.33 1.58 7.07
C VAL A 89 -0.90 1.09 7.00
N VAL A 90 -0.54 0.36 5.94
CA VAL A 90 0.83 -0.13 5.81
C VAL A 90 1.82 1.00 5.54
N TYR A 91 1.41 2.05 4.83
CA TYR A 91 2.22 3.26 4.70
C TYR A 91 2.52 3.87 6.07
N LEU A 92 1.51 4.06 6.92
CA LEU A 92 1.68 4.63 8.27
C LEU A 92 2.61 3.77 9.14
N GLU A 93 2.48 2.44 9.08
CA GLU A 93 3.37 1.51 9.78
C GLU A 93 4.82 1.58 9.27
N GLY A 94 5.00 1.66 7.95
CA GLY A 94 6.31 1.84 7.33
C GLY A 94 6.97 3.14 7.79
N TYR A 95 6.23 4.24 7.72
CA TYR A 95 6.66 5.56 8.15
C TYR A 95 7.05 5.56 9.64
N LYS A 96 6.16 5.08 10.52
CA LYS A 96 6.41 4.99 11.97
C LYS A 96 7.67 4.19 12.29
N ASN A 97 7.89 3.08 11.58
CA ASN A 97 9.10 2.28 11.76
C ASN A 97 10.36 3.07 11.40
N GLY A 98 10.35 3.79 10.27
CA GLY A 98 11.48 4.59 9.83
C GLY A 98 11.77 5.76 10.77
N TYR A 99 10.72 6.50 11.14
CA TYR A 99 10.77 7.67 12.02
C TYR A 99 11.34 7.33 13.40
N ASN A 100 10.94 6.18 13.95
CA ASN A 100 11.39 5.73 15.27
C ASN A 100 12.75 4.98 15.25
N ASN A 101 13.32 4.69 14.08
CA ASN A 101 14.60 3.99 13.99
C ASN A 101 15.80 4.95 14.14
N ILE A 102 16.14 5.26 15.40
CA ILE A 102 17.21 6.19 15.76
C ILE A 102 18.55 5.82 15.11
N LYS A 103 18.87 4.53 14.93
CA LYS A 103 20.10 4.08 14.29
C LYS A 103 20.18 4.56 12.85
N TRP A 104 19.12 4.36 12.07
CA TRP A 104 19.10 4.81 10.68
C TRP A 104 19.05 6.32 10.56
N VAL A 105 18.30 6.99 11.45
CA VAL A 105 18.22 8.46 11.50
C VAL A 105 19.59 9.08 11.76
N ASN A 106 20.32 8.62 12.78
CA ASN A 106 21.66 9.12 13.09
C ASN A 106 22.63 8.88 11.92
N THR A 107 22.51 7.72 11.26
CA THR A 107 23.35 7.38 10.10
C THR A 107 23.05 8.30 8.91
N LEU A 108 21.78 8.61 8.66
CA LEU A 108 21.38 9.53 7.60
C LEU A 108 21.86 10.96 7.90
N GLU A 109 21.69 11.39 9.15
CA GLU A 109 22.13 12.70 9.62
C GLU A 109 23.64 12.89 9.42
N GLU A 110 24.47 11.94 9.86
CA GLU A 110 25.92 11.98 9.68
C GLU A 110 26.30 12.11 8.20
N LYS A 111 25.60 11.40 7.32
CA LYS A 111 25.82 11.49 5.86
C LYS A 111 25.35 12.83 5.29
N SER A 112 24.24 13.37 5.79
CA SER A 112 23.65 14.60 5.30
C SER A 112 24.56 15.81 5.51
N ILE A 113 25.21 15.91 6.67
CA ILE A 113 26.09 17.03 7.05
C ILE A 113 27.35 17.09 6.18
N LYS A 114 27.75 15.98 5.54
CA LYS A 114 28.86 15.96 4.57
C LYS A 114 28.54 16.70 3.27
N TYR A 115 27.27 16.80 2.92
CA TYR A 115 26.80 17.35 1.64
C TYR A 115 26.01 18.65 1.80
N LEU A 116 25.41 18.88 2.97
CA LEU A 116 24.56 20.03 3.26
C LEU A 116 25.05 20.69 4.55
N SER A 117 25.10 22.02 4.57
CA SER A 117 25.31 22.77 5.82
C SER A 117 24.04 22.70 6.68
N ILE A 118 24.18 22.95 7.99
CA ILE A 118 23.06 22.90 8.93
C ILE A 118 21.96 23.88 8.54
N GLU A 119 22.32 25.09 8.09
CA GLU A 119 21.37 26.11 7.64
C GLU A 119 20.56 25.61 6.43
N LYS A 120 21.22 24.91 5.49
CA LYS A 120 20.54 24.33 4.32
C LYS A 120 19.64 23.16 4.67
N VAL A 121 19.89 22.46 5.77
CA VAL A 121 19.01 21.40 6.27
C VAL A 121 17.76 22.03 6.90
N TYR A 122 17.94 23.09 7.69
CA TYR A 122 16.86 23.83 8.35
C TYR A 122 15.85 24.43 7.35
N GLU A 123 16.33 25.00 6.24
CA GLU A 123 15.48 25.65 5.24
C GLU A 123 14.70 24.67 4.33
N ARG A 124 14.95 23.36 4.44
CA ARG A 124 14.41 22.35 3.52
C ARG A 124 13.16 21.66 4.05
N ASN A 125 12.12 21.65 3.23
CA ASN A 125 10.94 20.80 3.44
C ASN A 125 11.20 19.31 3.12
N PHE A 126 12.24 19.01 2.32
CA PHE A 126 12.61 17.64 1.97
C PHE A 126 14.15 17.49 1.97
N LEU A 127 14.64 16.45 2.64
CA LEU A 127 16.07 16.11 2.70
C LEU A 127 16.50 15.29 1.47
N PHE A 128 16.34 13.96 1.54
CA PHE A 128 16.67 13.00 0.46
C PHE A 128 15.47 12.08 0.15
N HIS A 129 14.24 12.56 0.37
CA HIS A 129 12.99 11.84 0.12
C HIS A 129 12.91 11.29 -1.31
N TYR A 130 13.15 12.18 -2.27
CA TYR A 130 13.07 11.90 -3.70
C TYR A 130 14.45 11.87 -4.37
N ASP A 131 15.36 12.70 -3.86
CA ASP A 131 16.65 12.93 -4.46
C ASP A 131 17.73 12.11 -3.75
N THR A 132 18.23 11.08 -4.46
CA THR A 132 19.40 10.30 -4.06
C THR A 132 20.54 10.49 -5.07
N LEU A 133 20.79 11.71 -5.52
CA LEU A 133 21.91 12.05 -6.42
C LEU A 133 23.26 11.64 -5.82
N PHE A 134 23.38 11.67 -4.48
CA PHE A 134 24.58 11.22 -3.78
C PHE A 134 24.60 9.69 -3.65
N GLU A 135 25.62 9.07 -4.23
CA GLU A 135 25.83 7.62 -4.21
C GLU A 135 25.89 7.05 -2.78
N GLU A 136 26.44 7.80 -1.81
CA GLU A 136 26.47 7.37 -0.39
C GLU A 136 25.05 7.26 0.20
N ILE A 137 24.16 8.20 -0.14
CA ILE A 137 22.76 8.21 0.30
C ILE A 137 21.98 7.08 -0.38
N LYS A 138 22.21 6.88 -1.68
CA LYS A 138 21.59 5.78 -2.44
C LYS A 138 21.95 4.41 -1.86
N ARG A 139 23.25 4.16 -1.61
CA ARG A 139 23.73 2.91 -0.97
C ARG A 139 23.13 2.71 0.41
N PHE A 140 22.98 3.79 1.18
CA PHE A 140 22.37 3.72 2.49
C PHE A 140 20.88 3.36 2.42
N LYS A 141 20.12 3.98 1.51
CA LYS A 141 18.72 3.60 1.24
C LYS A 141 18.61 2.12 0.85
N GLU A 142 19.43 1.64 -0.08
CA GLU A 142 19.46 0.23 -0.48
C GLU A 142 19.82 -0.71 0.68
N TYR A 143 20.71 -0.29 1.58
CA TYR A 143 21.04 -1.04 2.80
C TYR A 143 19.82 -1.15 3.73
N VAL A 144 19.13 -0.03 4.01
CA VAL A 144 17.91 -0.02 4.82
C VAL A 144 16.85 -0.94 4.22
N GLU A 145 16.62 -0.85 2.91
CA GLU A 145 15.65 -1.71 2.22
C GLU A 145 16.00 -3.20 2.34
N LYS A 146 17.29 -3.56 2.21
CA LYS A 146 17.75 -4.95 2.35
C LYS A 146 17.59 -5.46 3.78
N GLU A 147 17.95 -4.67 4.78
CA GLU A 147 17.78 -5.02 6.19
C GLU A 147 16.30 -5.29 6.52
N ILE A 148 15.41 -4.40 6.10
CA ILE A 148 13.97 -4.56 6.31
C ILE A 148 13.46 -5.83 5.62
N ARG A 149 13.84 -6.06 4.35
CA ARG A 149 13.44 -7.28 3.62
C ARG A 149 13.99 -8.54 4.30
N HIS A 150 15.20 -8.50 4.85
CA HIS A 150 15.80 -9.64 5.56
C HIS A 150 15.06 -9.95 6.86
N GLN A 151 14.79 -8.93 7.69
CA GLN A 151 14.02 -9.10 8.92
C GLN A 151 12.60 -9.62 8.63
N LYS A 152 11.94 -9.11 7.59
CA LYS A 152 10.60 -9.56 7.20
C LYS A 152 10.57 -11.00 6.68
N LYS A 153 11.60 -11.45 5.96
CA LYS A 153 11.74 -12.87 5.57
C LYS A 153 11.81 -13.80 6.77
N GLN A 154 12.28 -13.30 7.91
CA GLN A 154 12.37 -14.08 9.15
C GLN A 154 11.06 -14.06 9.94
N THR A 155 10.27 -12.99 9.85
CA THR A 155 9.07 -12.80 10.68
C THR A 155 7.75 -13.07 9.98
N ASN A 156 7.67 -13.05 8.64
CA ASN A 156 6.46 -13.18 7.80
C ASN A 156 5.24 -12.29 8.14
N PHE A 157 5.29 -11.52 9.22
CA PHE A 157 4.17 -10.79 9.81
C PHE A 157 3.38 -9.94 8.81
N LEU A 158 4.06 -9.16 7.96
CA LEU A 158 3.36 -8.32 6.98
C LEU A 158 2.70 -9.14 5.87
N ASN A 159 3.33 -10.24 5.44
CA ASN A 159 2.71 -11.11 4.45
C ASN A 159 1.47 -11.76 5.06
N ASP A 160 1.55 -12.23 6.30
CA ASP A 160 0.42 -12.84 7.01
C ASP A 160 -0.72 -11.83 7.19
N LEU A 161 -0.42 -10.61 7.63
CA LEU A 161 -1.40 -9.52 7.75
C LEU A 161 -2.10 -9.23 6.41
N ILE A 162 -1.34 -9.14 5.32
CA ILE A 162 -1.90 -8.88 3.98
C ILE A 162 -2.76 -10.04 3.51
N VAL A 163 -2.30 -11.28 3.69
CA VAL A 163 -3.03 -12.48 3.26
C VAL A 163 -4.32 -12.62 4.06
N THR A 164 -4.27 -12.47 5.39
CA THR A 164 -5.44 -12.49 6.27
C THR A 164 -6.45 -11.41 5.85
N TYR A 165 -5.99 -10.17 5.63
CA TYR A 165 -6.87 -9.10 5.17
C TYR A 165 -7.53 -9.42 3.82
N CYS A 166 -6.75 -9.91 2.86
CA CYS A 166 -7.27 -10.30 1.55
C CYS A 166 -8.32 -11.41 1.67
N ASP A 167 -8.07 -12.41 2.52
CA ASP A 167 -8.97 -13.53 2.73
C ASP A 167 -10.28 -13.11 3.43
N GLU A 168 -10.20 -12.23 4.43
CA GLU A 168 -11.37 -11.78 5.19
C GLU A 168 -12.22 -10.75 4.44
N VAL A 169 -11.58 -9.81 3.73
CA VAL A 169 -12.27 -8.64 3.14
C VAL A 169 -12.48 -8.79 1.64
N LEU A 170 -11.46 -9.23 0.89
CA LEU A 170 -11.47 -9.17 -0.58
C LEU A 170 -12.00 -10.46 -1.21
N LYS A 171 -11.70 -11.63 -0.62
CA LYS A 171 -12.01 -12.94 -1.19
C LYS A 171 -13.48 -13.07 -1.55
N LYS A 172 -14.38 -12.82 -0.60
CA LYS A 172 -15.83 -12.93 -0.85
C LYS A 172 -16.29 -12.00 -1.98
N LYS A 173 -15.75 -10.78 -2.05
CA LYS A 173 -16.05 -9.82 -3.12
C LYS A 173 -15.63 -10.35 -4.49
N VAL A 174 -14.42 -10.90 -4.60
CA VAL A 174 -13.90 -11.49 -5.84
C VAL A 174 -14.68 -12.73 -6.25
N TYR A 175 -14.97 -13.66 -5.33
CA TYR A 175 -15.72 -14.88 -5.66
C TYR A 175 -17.18 -14.61 -6.03
N ASN A 176 -17.74 -13.49 -5.58
CA ASN A 176 -19.09 -13.04 -5.95
C ASN A 176 -19.08 -12.02 -7.10
N LEU A 177 -17.97 -11.85 -7.83
CA LEU A 177 -17.83 -10.86 -8.90
C LEU A 177 -18.94 -10.97 -9.96
N ASN A 178 -19.33 -12.19 -10.32
CA ASN A 178 -20.42 -12.43 -11.27
C ASN A 178 -21.77 -11.84 -10.82
N MET A 179 -21.99 -11.62 -9.52
CA MET A 179 -23.21 -10.98 -9.00
C MET A 179 -23.16 -9.45 -9.15
N TYR A 180 -21.97 -8.87 -9.27
CA TYR A 180 -21.75 -7.44 -9.41
C TYR A 180 -21.56 -7.00 -10.88
N MET A 181 -21.53 -7.97 -11.79
CA MET A 181 -21.45 -7.72 -13.23
C MET A 181 -22.84 -7.84 -13.85
N ASP A 182 -23.43 -6.72 -14.25
CA ASP A 182 -24.61 -6.75 -15.09
C ASP A 182 -24.27 -7.42 -16.41
N LYS A 183 -25.09 -8.39 -16.82
CA LYS A 183 -24.88 -9.10 -18.08
C LYS A 183 -25.04 -8.12 -19.24
N GLN A 184 -23.95 -7.90 -19.96
CA GLN A 184 -23.99 -7.13 -21.20
C GLN A 184 -24.39 -8.05 -22.36
N LEU A 185 -25.33 -7.58 -23.18
CA LEU A 185 -25.65 -8.21 -24.46
C LEU A 185 -24.50 -7.94 -25.43
N ALA A 186 -23.91 -9.01 -25.97
CA ALA A 186 -22.98 -8.96 -27.08
C ALA A 186 -23.74 -9.19 -28.38
N ILE A 187 -23.49 -8.31 -29.36
CA ILE A 187 -24.01 -8.44 -30.72
C ILE A 187 -22.83 -8.81 -31.62
N GLU A 188 -22.83 -10.03 -32.14
CA GLU A 188 -21.84 -10.48 -33.12
C GLU A 188 -22.46 -10.40 -34.51
N PHE A 189 -21.82 -9.62 -35.39
CA PHE A 189 -22.17 -9.52 -36.79
C PHE A 189 -21.31 -10.51 -37.57
N ASP A 190 -21.92 -11.56 -38.09
CA ASP A 190 -21.33 -12.38 -39.15
C ASP A 190 -21.96 -12.02 -40.49
N ILE A 191 -21.28 -12.30 -41.60
CA ILE A 191 -21.58 -11.82 -42.95
C ILE A 191 -23.06 -12.06 -43.36
N ASN A 192 -23.73 -13.06 -42.76
CA ASN A 192 -25.12 -13.41 -43.04
C ASN A 192 -26.03 -13.56 -41.80
N THR A 193 -25.55 -13.34 -40.57
CA THR A 193 -26.35 -13.55 -39.35
C THR A 193 -25.98 -12.57 -38.23
N VAL A 194 -26.98 -12.06 -37.53
CA VAL A 194 -26.82 -11.32 -36.27
C VAL A 194 -27.06 -12.29 -35.12
N ASP A 195 -26.03 -12.49 -34.29
CA ASP A 195 -26.09 -13.36 -33.13
C ASP A 195 -26.05 -12.50 -31.86
N ILE A 196 -27.15 -12.49 -31.11
CA ILE A 196 -27.27 -11.73 -29.87
C ILE A 196 -27.17 -12.72 -28.72
N ARG A 197 -26.08 -12.62 -27.94
CA ARG A 197 -25.83 -13.50 -26.79
C ARG A 197 -25.36 -12.70 -25.59
N GLU A 198 -25.61 -13.20 -24.40
CA GLU A 198 -24.97 -12.67 -23.19
C GLU A 198 -23.51 -13.12 -23.14
N GLU A 199 -22.60 -12.24 -22.72
CA GLU A 199 -21.22 -12.66 -22.47
C GLU A 199 -21.15 -13.70 -21.33
N PRO A 200 -20.31 -14.74 -21.47
CA PRO A 200 -20.25 -15.82 -20.50
C PRO A 200 -19.63 -15.36 -19.18
N LEU A 201 -20.31 -15.68 -18.08
CA LEU A 201 -19.83 -15.45 -16.72
C LEU A 201 -18.45 -16.06 -16.48
N LEU A 202 -17.73 -15.52 -15.49
CA LEU A 202 -16.45 -16.07 -15.06
C LEU A 202 -16.65 -17.41 -14.39
N THR A 203 -15.85 -18.40 -14.79
CA THR A 203 -15.80 -19.70 -14.15
C THR A 203 -15.13 -19.62 -12.78
N ALA A 204 -15.41 -20.58 -11.90
CA ALA A 204 -14.74 -20.67 -10.59
C ALA A 204 -13.19 -20.70 -10.70
N LYS A 205 -12.67 -21.34 -11.76
CA LYS A 205 -11.23 -21.39 -12.03
C LYS A 205 -10.67 -20.01 -12.40
N GLU A 206 -11.40 -19.23 -13.19
CA GLU A 206 -11.02 -17.87 -13.55
C GLU A 206 -11.09 -16.94 -12.33
N LEU A 207 -12.15 -17.04 -11.52
CA LEU A 207 -12.29 -16.27 -10.28
C LEU A 207 -11.15 -16.55 -9.29
N ASN A 208 -10.78 -17.83 -9.11
CA ASN A 208 -9.64 -18.18 -8.26
C ASN A 208 -8.32 -17.60 -8.82
N LYS A 209 -8.11 -17.66 -10.13
CA LYS A 209 -6.91 -17.09 -10.75
C LYS A 209 -6.86 -15.55 -10.62
N ILE A 210 -8.01 -14.90 -10.76
CA ILE A 210 -8.16 -13.46 -10.52
C ILE A 210 -7.80 -13.13 -9.07
N TYR A 211 -8.33 -13.88 -8.11
CA TYR A 211 -8.03 -13.71 -6.69
C TYR A 211 -6.52 -13.83 -6.40
N GLN A 212 -5.87 -14.88 -6.91
CA GLN A 212 -4.41 -15.05 -6.76
C GLN A 212 -3.63 -13.86 -7.33
N ILE A 213 -4.00 -13.38 -8.52
CA ILE A 213 -3.36 -12.20 -9.13
C ILE A 213 -3.53 -10.96 -8.26
N ILE A 214 -4.71 -10.77 -7.65
CA ILE A 214 -4.98 -9.65 -6.74
C ILE A 214 -4.04 -9.74 -5.53
N VAL A 215 -4.05 -10.88 -4.82
CA VAL A 215 -3.24 -11.09 -3.61
C VAL A 215 -1.75 -10.89 -3.91
N ASP A 216 -1.22 -11.52 -4.96
CA ASP A 216 0.18 -11.38 -5.37
C ASP A 216 0.56 -9.93 -5.70
N THR A 217 -0.36 -9.19 -6.29
CA THR A 217 -0.15 -7.78 -6.65
C THR A 217 -0.13 -6.90 -5.41
N ILE A 218 -1.07 -7.12 -4.49
CA ILE A 218 -1.17 -6.39 -3.23
C ILE A 218 0.10 -6.65 -2.40
N ILE A 219 0.50 -7.91 -2.19
CA ILE A 219 1.71 -8.26 -1.45
C ILE A 219 2.93 -7.51 -1.99
N LYS A 220 3.14 -7.58 -3.31
CA LYS A 220 4.29 -6.92 -3.93
C LYS A 220 4.29 -5.41 -3.70
N ASN A 221 3.19 -4.75 -4.03
CA ASN A 221 3.10 -3.29 -3.98
C ASN A 221 3.16 -2.76 -2.55
N ILE A 222 2.51 -3.44 -1.60
CA ILE A 222 2.49 -3.03 -0.20
C ILE A 222 3.88 -3.10 0.42
N ILE A 223 4.69 -4.10 0.07
CA ILE A 223 6.08 -4.15 0.54
C ILE A 223 6.85 -2.92 0.05
N ASP A 224 6.67 -2.54 -1.21
CA ASP A 224 7.35 -1.38 -1.79
C ASP A 224 6.85 -0.06 -1.14
N ILE A 225 5.54 0.06 -0.89
CA ILE A 225 4.92 1.18 -0.16
C ILE A 225 5.50 1.30 1.25
N TYR A 226 5.60 0.19 1.98
CA TYR A 226 6.17 0.19 3.33
C TYR A 226 7.61 0.71 3.31
N LEU A 227 8.43 0.23 2.38
CA LEU A 227 9.84 0.60 2.29
C LEU A 227 10.02 2.06 1.93
N GLU A 228 9.20 2.56 1.01
CA GLU A 228 9.18 3.97 0.67
C GLU A 228 8.76 4.83 1.87
N ALA A 229 7.66 4.48 2.54
CA ALA A 229 7.20 5.19 3.72
C ALA A 229 8.24 5.20 4.84
N ASN A 230 8.95 4.08 5.02
CA ASN A 230 10.05 3.98 5.96
C ASN A 230 11.17 4.97 5.65
N TRP A 231 11.58 5.06 4.38
CA TRP A 231 12.58 6.04 3.95
C TRP A 231 12.13 7.48 4.22
N PHE A 232 10.85 7.78 4.01
CA PHE A 232 10.28 9.09 4.32
C PHE A 232 10.38 9.38 5.82
N GLY A 233 9.90 8.46 6.66
CA GLY A 233 9.98 8.61 8.12
C GLY A 233 11.40 8.87 8.63
N ILE A 234 12.42 8.20 8.07
CA ILE A 234 13.83 8.46 8.44
C ILE A 234 14.23 9.90 8.10
N ASN A 235 13.89 10.38 6.89
CA ASN A 235 14.26 11.72 6.44
C ASN A 235 13.55 12.81 7.23
N ASP A 236 12.24 12.68 7.42
CA ASP A 236 11.45 13.64 8.20
C ASP A 236 11.91 13.67 9.66
N ARG A 237 12.32 12.54 10.23
CA ARG A 237 12.92 12.54 11.58
C ARG A 237 14.22 13.31 11.66
N VAL A 238 15.06 13.28 10.62
CA VAL A 238 16.29 14.10 10.56
C VAL A 238 15.90 15.57 10.52
N LEU A 239 15.01 15.98 9.62
CA LEU A 239 14.56 17.38 9.51
C LEU A 239 13.95 17.92 10.81
N ASN A 240 13.13 17.10 11.49
CA ASN A 240 12.49 17.44 12.76
C ASN A 240 13.47 17.63 13.92
N ARG A 241 14.76 17.26 13.79
CA ARG A 241 15.79 17.59 14.80
C ARG A 241 16.27 19.04 14.71
N TYR A 242 16.05 19.67 13.56
CA TYR A 242 16.49 21.03 13.28
C TYR A 242 15.32 22.02 13.33
N SER A 243 14.08 21.55 13.16
CA SER A 243 12.85 22.37 13.11
C SER A 243 12.36 22.82 14.48
#